data_AF-A0A959AXS6-F1
#
_entry.id   AF-A0A959AXS6-F1
#
_cell.length_a   1.000
_cell.length_b   1.000
_cell.length_c   1.000
_cell.angle_alpha   90.00
_cell.angle_beta   90.00
_cell.angle_gamma   90.00
#
_symmetry.space_group_name_H-M   'P 1'
#
loop_
_entity.id
_entity.type
_entity.pdbx_description
1 polymer ?
#
loop_
_entity_poly.entity_id
_entity_poly.type
_entity_poly.pdbx_seq_one_letter_code
_entity_poly.pdbx_strand_id
1 'polypeptide(L)'
;MKNNIRIPSITVLAVLCIWMAADMVGRNNEELLWGYRPLVFFLAMWGALVLLFEQRFSASPNRLRWLGLSTLSGILLGVGFPDILPVPFLMFIGFVPLLIVEREIAIDWGKADPWEMFKYAYHTFVLWNVISTYWVANTAFVAGIFAIWVNALLMSIPFVLFHVTRQYVPRLGYLAFMSYWMSFEYIHLRWELTWPWLTVGNSMAEYPIFIQWYEYTGVFGGGLWILLSNVLALRLWDAFSSRKESSIVWPALRLGGLILVPALFSVFLYNHYEEKGTEREVVVVQPNFEPHYEKFERVPEREQVTRFLELATRQVDENTDYLVFPETSFGLVETSQANAYPAIQRIRDTFRGFPKLKVVTGIDAYHIFAPGEPHSPAVREQVRRPGDTMFYEILNAAIQIEPGNPDLQFYRKSKLVPGPEILPYRRIFFFLKPLIDKLEGTTAGVGTQPERSVMSSDAGKVAPAICYESVFGEYVTGYIRKGAQAIFIMTNDGWWDNTAGHRQHLHFASLRAIETRRAIARSANTGISAFINQRGDILQPTRYNEPVAIKGAIRFNDAVTFYVLWGDTIARISLFASIILLLNTFVRSRMKEK
;
A
#
# COMPACT_ATOMS: atom_id res chain seq x y z
N MET A 1 5.46 34.33 29.89
CA MET A 1 5.78 34.25 28.44
C MET A 1 5.19 33.02 27.73
N LYS A 2 5.28 31.78 28.27
CA LYS A 2 4.74 30.57 27.59
C LYS A 2 3.24 30.65 27.23
N ASN A 3 2.39 31.22 28.09
CA ASN A 3 0.95 31.33 27.82
C ASN A 3 0.58 32.36 26.73
N ASN A 4 1.44 33.35 26.44
CA ASN A 4 1.10 34.45 25.52
C ASN A 4 1.15 34.05 24.04
N ILE A 5 1.86 32.96 23.69
CA ILE A 5 1.96 32.47 22.30
C ILE A 5 1.08 31.24 22.08
N ARG A 6 0.88 30.44 23.14
CA ARG A 6 0.14 29.18 23.10
C ARG A 6 -1.33 29.35 22.72
N ILE A 7 -2.06 30.22 23.44
CA ILE A 7 -3.49 30.42 23.19
C ILE A 7 -3.72 30.95 21.76
N PRO A 8 -3.01 32.00 21.29
CA PRO A 8 -3.11 32.43 19.90
C PRO A 8 -2.80 31.33 18.88
N SER A 9 -1.77 30.50 19.12
CA SER A 9 -1.40 29.40 18.20
C SER A 9 -2.49 28.33 18.13
N ILE A 10 -3.07 27.94 19.27
CA ILE A 10 -4.20 26.99 19.30
C ILE A 10 -5.40 27.59 18.57
N THR A 11 -5.71 28.87 18.78
CA THR A 11 -6.79 29.56 18.09
C THR A 11 -6.58 29.57 16.58
N VAL A 12 -5.37 29.90 16.10
CA VAL A 12 -5.04 29.88 14.67
C VAL A 12 -5.23 28.49 14.07
N LEU A 13 -4.72 27.45 14.72
CA LEU A 13 -4.87 26.08 14.23
C LEU A 13 -6.34 25.61 14.26
N ALA A 14 -7.10 25.97 15.30
CA ALA A 14 -8.52 25.64 15.39
C ALA A 14 -9.34 26.36 14.30
N VAL A 15 -9.05 27.63 14.04
CA VAL A 15 -9.66 28.39 12.94
C VAL A 15 -9.32 27.75 11.59
N LEU A 16 -8.07 27.34 11.39
CA LEU A 16 -7.65 26.64 10.18
C LEU A 16 -8.39 25.30 10.01
N CYS A 17 -8.56 24.52 11.07
CA CYS A 17 -9.35 23.28 11.04
C CYS A 17 -10.80 23.54 10.67
N ILE A 18 -11.45 24.52 11.32
CA ILE A 18 -12.86 24.85 11.05
C ILE A 18 -13.03 25.33 9.61
N TRP A 19 -12.12 26.18 9.14
CA TRP A 19 -12.14 26.66 7.77
C TRP A 19 -11.95 25.52 6.76
N MET A 20 -11.00 24.60 6.99
CA MET A 20 -10.81 23.44 6.12
C MET A 20 -11.98 22.47 6.16
N ALA A 21 -12.58 22.23 7.32
CA ALA A 21 -13.79 21.42 7.41
C ALA A 21 -14.95 22.05 6.63
N ALA A 22 -15.17 23.37 6.77
CA ALA A 22 -16.21 24.08 6.05
C ALA A 22 -15.98 24.05 4.53
N ASP A 23 -14.74 24.25 4.08
CA ASP A 23 -14.37 24.17 2.67
C ASP A 23 -14.54 22.74 2.10
N MET A 24 -14.15 21.70 2.83
CA MET A 24 -14.38 20.30 2.43
C MET A 24 -15.88 19.97 2.34
N VAL A 25 -16.69 20.44 3.29
CA VAL A 25 -18.16 20.27 3.25
C VAL A 25 -18.77 21.02 2.07
N GLY A 26 -18.38 22.28 1.85
CA GLY A 26 -18.84 23.08 0.72
C GLY A 26 -18.54 22.39 -0.61
N ARG A 27 -17.31 21.88 -0.77
CA ARG A 27 -16.91 21.13 -1.96
C ARG A 27 -17.69 19.84 -2.14
N ASN A 28 -17.93 19.08 -1.08
CA ASN A 28 -18.74 17.87 -1.17
C ASN A 28 -20.18 18.17 -1.61
N ASN A 29 -20.77 19.29 -1.17
CA ASN A 29 -22.09 19.73 -1.63
C ASN A 29 -22.11 20.16 -3.10
N GLU A 30 -20.96 20.58 -3.63
CA GLU A 30 -20.75 20.90 -5.05
C GLU A 30 -20.16 19.71 -5.84
N GLU A 31 -20.05 18.53 -5.21
CA GLU A 31 -19.47 17.30 -5.81
C GLU A 31 -18.04 17.50 -6.33
N LEU A 32 -17.29 18.36 -5.63
CA LEU A 32 -15.89 18.67 -5.91
C LEU A 32 -14.96 17.87 -5.01
N LEU A 33 -13.92 17.30 -5.63
CA LEU A 33 -12.86 16.56 -4.97
C LEU A 33 -12.10 17.40 -3.92
N TRP A 34 -11.66 16.77 -2.84
CA TRP A 34 -10.99 17.42 -1.70
C TRP A 34 -9.50 17.68 -1.95
N GLY A 35 -8.81 16.76 -2.63
CA GLY A 35 -7.39 16.87 -2.94
C GLY A 35 -6.52 16.89 -1.68
N TYR A 36 -5.74 17.97 -1.47
CA TYR A 36 -4.79 18.10 -0.36
C TYR A 36 -5.38 18.66 0.94
N ARG A 37 -6.68 19.00 0.95
CA ARG A 37 -7.34 19.60 2.14
C ARG A 37 -7.25 18.71 3.38
N PRO A 38 -7.42 17.38 3.31
CA PRO A 38 -7.29 16.54 4.50
C PRO A 38 -5.90 16.61 5.13
N LEU A 39 -4.83 16.81 4.35
CA LEU A 39 -3.48 16.99 4.88
C LEU A 39 -3.41 18.21 5.80
N VAL A 40 -3.88 19.35 5.30
CA VAL A 40 -3.89 20.62 6.05
C VAL A 40 -4.78 20.50 7.28
N PHE A 41 -5.97 19.92 7.13
CA PHE A 41 -6.90 19.69 8.22
C PHE A 41 -6.28 18.83 9.33
N PHE A 42 -5.71 17.67 8.99
CA PHE A 42 -5.15 16.74 9.96
C PHE A 42 -3.89 17.28 10.65
N LEU A 43 -3.02 18.00 9.92
CA LEU A 43 -1.85 18.66 10.52
C LEU A 43 -2.27 19.75 11.50
N ALA A 44 -3.25 20.58 11.13
CA ALA A 44 -3.77 21.63 11.99
C ALA A 44 -4.44 21.04 13.24
N MET A 45 -5.23 19.97 13.06
CA MET A 45 -5.95 19.29 14.14
C MET A 45 -4.98 18.65 15.12
N TRP A 46 -4.00 17.91 14.60
CA TRP A 46 -2.99 17.27 15.44
C TRP A 46 -2.12 18.29 16.16
N GLY A 47 -1.69 19.36 15.47
CA GLY A 47 -0.95 20.47 16.08
C GLY A 47 -1.73 21.14 17.21
N ALA A 48 -3.03 21.40 17.02
CA ALA A 48 -3.90 21.95 18.05
C ALA A 48 -4.01 21.01 19.26
N LEU A 49 -4.19 19.71 19.03
CA LEU A 49 -4.25 18.70 20.09
C LEU A 49 -2.93 18.64 20.89
N VAL A 50 -1.78 18.62 20.21
CA VAL A 50 -0.46 18.61 20.85
C VAL A 50 -0.27 19.87 21.72
N LEU A 51 -0.66 21.05 21.22
CA LEU A 51 -0.60 22.30 21.99
C LEU A 51 -1.62 22.35 23.14
N LEU A 52 -2.81 21.75 22.99
CA LEU A 52 -3.79 21.61 24.08
C LEU A 52 -3.24 20.74 25.22
N PHE A 53 -2.52 19.67 24.88
CA PHE A 53 -1.86 18.78 25.83
C PHE A 53 -0.40 19.15 26.12
N GLU A 54 0.05 20.36 25.75
CA GLU A 54 1.46 20.79 25.84
C GLU A 54 2.05 20.53 27.23
N GLN A 55 1.30 20.76 28.31
CA GLN A 55 1.77 20.50 29.69
C GLN A 55 2.25 19.06 29.91
N ARG A 56 1.70 18.07 29.20
CA ARG A 56 2.16 16.67 29.26
C ARG A 56 3.49 16.45 28.54
N PHE A 57 3.85 17.34 27.61
CA PHE A 57 5.06 17.30 26.77
C PHE A 57 6.09 18.39 27.10
N SER A 58 5.77 19.39 27.92
CA SER A 58 6.63 20.55 28.17
C SER A 58 6.91 20.82 29.65
N ALA A 59 6.54 19.88 30.53
CA ALA A 59 6.71 20.01 31.98
C ALA A 59 8.18 20.16 32.42
N SER A 60 9.13 19.72 31.59
CA SER A 60 10.56 19.96 31.77
C SER A 60 11.23 20.31 30.43
N PRO A 61 12.43 20.94 30.44
CA PRO A 61 13.19 21.21 29.23
C PRO A 61 13.48 19.94 28.40
N ASN A 62 13.74 18.82 29.05
CA ASN A 62 13.97 17.53 28.41
C ASN A 62 12.72 17.09 27.61
N ARG A 63 11.53 17.17 28.21
CA ARG A 63 10.29 16.77 27.53
C ARG A 63 9.98 17.63 26.30
N LEU A 64 10.23 18.95 26.37
CA LEU A 64 10.03 19.83 25.21
C LEU A 64 10.99 19.47 24.07
N ARG A 65 12.25 19.17 24.40
CA ARG A 65 13.24 18.68 23.43
C ARG A 65 12.81 17.33 22.83
N TRP A 66 12.26 16.41 23.64
CA TRP A 66 11.75 15.13 23.16
C TRP A 66 10.56 15.30 22.20
N LEU A 67 9.66 16.24 22.47
CA LEU A 67 8.59 16.58 21.54
C LEU A 67 9.15 17.10 20.21
N GLY A 68 10.16 17.98 20.26
CA GLY A 68 10.83 18.49 19.06
C GLY A 68 11.50 17.39 18.23
N LEU A 69 12.26 16.49 18.87
CA LEU A 69 12.88 15.34 18.21
C LEU A 69 11.85 14.37 17.63
N SER A 70 10.78 14.07 18.36
CA SER A 70 9.70 13.20 17.88
C SER A 70 8.98 13.81 16.68
N THR A 71 8.75 15.13 16.70
CA THR A 71 8.20 15.87 15.57
C THR A 71 9.12 15.79 14.36
N LEU A 72 10.43 16.01 14.55
CA LEU A 72 11.43 15.89 13.49
C LEU A 72 11.44 14.47 12.89
N SER A 73 11.38 13.43 13.72
CA SER A 73 11.29 12.05 13.24
C SER A 73 10.06 11.81 12.38
N GLY A 74 8.89 12.30 12.82
CA GLY A 74 7.63 12.13 12.08
C GLY A 74 7.65 12.85 10.74
N ILE A 75 8.24 14.05 10.68
CA ILE A 75 8.42 14.79 9.43
C ILE A 75 9.42 14.10 8.51
N LEU A 76 10.57 13.65 9.01
CA LEU A 76 11.58 12.97 8.19
C LEU A 76 11.04 11.68 7.58
N LEU A 77 10.28 10.89 8.36
CA LEU A 77 9.65 9.66 7.88
C LEU A 77 8.49 9.96 6.92
N GLY A 78 7.68 10.97 7.22
CA GLY A 78 6.57 11.41 6.38
C GLY A 78 7.01 11.90 5.01
N VAL A 79 7.94 12.86 5.01
CA VAL A 79 8.49 13.50 3.82
C VAL A 79 9.44 12.57 3.06
N GLY A 80 10.14 11.68 3.76
CA GLY A 80 10.97 10.65 3.15
C GLY A 80 10.16 9.51 2.52
N PHE A 81 8.84 9.46 2.71
CA PHE A 81 8.00 8.48 2.04
C PHE A 81 7.57 9.01 0.65
N PRO A 82 7.42 8.14 -0.36
CA PRO A 82 7.12 8.54 -1.73
C PRO A 82 5.99 9.56 -1.90
N ASP A 83 6.17 10.38 -2.95
CA ASP A 83 5.26 11.33 -3.56
C ASP A 83 5.22 12.78 -3.05
N ILE A 84 5.26 13.04 -1.73
CA ILE A 84 5.16 14.43 -1.24
C ILE A 84 6.41 15.23 -1.60
N LEU A 85 7.58 14.67 -1.28
CA LEU A 85 8.86 15.11 -1.77
C LEU A 85 9.66 13.84 -2.06
N PRO A 86 10.24 13.67 -3.25
CA PRO A 86 10.92 12.43 -3.62
C PRO A 86 12.32 12.37 -3.00
N VAL A 87 12.41 12.38 -1.67
CA VAL A 87 13.67 12.41 -0.89
C VAL A 87 13.77 11.19 0.01
N PRO A 88 13.75 9.96 -0.55
CA PRO A 88 13.69 8.73 0.25
C PRO A 88 14.91 8.52 1.13
N PHE A 89 16.01 9.20 0.84
CA PHE A 89 17.22 9.16 1.66
C PHE A 89 17.00 9.68 3.09
N LEU A 90 15.97 10.51 3.33
CA LEU A 90 15.58 10.92 4.68
C LEU A 90 15.17 9.72 5.55
N MET A 91 14.68 8.63 4.95
CA MET A 91 14.32 7.42 5.68
C MET A 91 15.51 6.79 6.40
N PHE A 92 16.74 6.90 5.86
CA PHE A 92 17.95 6.35 6.50
C PHE A 92 18.30 7.02 7.83
N ILE A 93 17.73 8.20 8.10
CA ILE A 93 17.94 8.96 9.33
C ILE A 93 16.62 9.29 10.05
N GLY A 94 15.47 8.88 9.50
CA GLY A 94 14.15 9.29 9.96
C GLY A 94 13.80 8.83 11.39
N PHE A 95 14.27 7.66 11.82
CA PHE A 95 14.10 7.17 13.18
C PHE A 95 15.14 7.71 14.17
N VAL A 96 16.26 8.30 13.70
CA VAL A 96 17.36 8.74 14.58
C VAL A 96 16.88 9.69 15.69
N PRO A 97 16.06 10.74 15.42
CA PRO A 97 15.59 11.62 16.48
C PRO A 97 14.74 10.88 17.52
N LEU A 98 13.86 9.96 17.12
CA LEU A 98 13.04 9.18 18.05
C LEU A 98 13.90 8.17 18.85
N LEU A 99 14.94 7.60 18.26
CA LEU A 99 15.89 6.74 18.97
C LEU A 99 16.72 7.51 20.00
N ILE A 100 16.99 8.80 19.77
CA ILE A 100 17.58 9.69 20.79
C ILE A 100 16.61 9.86 21.96
N VAL A 101 15.34 10.12 21.68
CA VAL A 101 14.28 10.24 22.71
C VAL A 101 14.18 8.96 23.54
N GLU A 102 14.14 7.79 22.89
CA GLU A 102 14.07 6.50 23.60
C GLU A 102 15.24 6.31 24.55
N ARG A 103 16.48 6.62 24.11
CA ARG A 103 17.66 6.53 24.96
C ARG A 103 17.61 7.49 26.14
N GLU A 104 17.18 8.72 25.91
CA GLU A 104 17.12 9.73 26.98
C GLU A 104 16.06 9.38 28.02
N ILE A 105 14.88 8.90 27.61
CA ILE A 105 13.84 8.38 28.52
C ILE A 105 14.37 7.19 29.30
N ALA A 106 15.05 6.25 28.63
CA ALA A 106 15.64 5.08 29.27
C ALA A 106 16.65 5.43 30.37
N ILE A 107 17.37 6.55 30.24
CA ILE A 107 18.34 7.04 31.23
C ILE A 107 17.65 7.82 32.34
N ASP A 108 16.76 8.77 31.99
CA ASP A 108 16.12 9.71 32.92
C ASP A 108 15.32 8.99 34.02
N TRP A 109 14.68 7.87 33.67
CA TRP A 109 13.82 7.12 34.59
C TRP A 109 14.54 5.98 35.32
N GLY A 110 15.73 5.57 34.88
CA GLY A 110 16.45 4.41 35.43
C GLY A 110 15.75 3.05 35.28
N LYS A 111 14.55 3.02 34.70
CA LYS A 111 13.73 1.83 34.38
C LYS A 111 12.90 2.10 33.11
N ALA A 112 12.28 1.05 32.56
CA ALA A 112 11.34 1.22 31.45
C ALA A 112 10.14 2.07 31.92
N ASP A 113 9.83 3.15 31.19
CA ASP A 113 8.54 3.83 31.25
C ASP A 113 7.84 3.69 29.89
N PRO A 114 7.03 2.63 29.71
CA PRO A 114 6.33 2.37 28.46
C PRO A 114 5.40 3.50 28.06
N TRP A 115 4.79 4.18 29.04
CA TRP A 115 3.84 5.26 28.78
C TRP A 115 4.55 6.53 28.32
N GLU A 116 5.66 6.88 28.96
CA GLU A 116 6.46 8.03 28.53
C GLU A 116 6.95 7.83 27.09
N MET A 117 7.48 6.64 26.76
CA MET A 117 7.89 6.31 25.40
C MET A 117 6.72 6.31 24.41
N PHE A 118 5.58 5.74 24.79
CA PHE A 118 4.38 5.66 23.95
C PHE A 118 3.94 7.04 23.45
N LYS A 119 3.91 8.07 24.31
CA LYS A 119 3.48 9.42 23.93
C LYS A 119 4.28 9.99 22.74
N TYR A 120 5.60 9.84 22.77
CA TYR A 120 6.51 10.38 21.76
C TYR A 120 6.54 9.51 20.49
N ALA A 121 6.48 8.19 20.63
CA ALA A 121 6.33 7.26 19.52
C ALA A 121 5.01 7.50 18.77
N TYR A 122 3.89 7.59 19.49
CA TYR A 122 2.57 7.82 18.92
C TYR A 122 2.52 9.16 18.18
N HIS A 123 3.05 10.24 18.76
CA HIS A 123 3.18 11.53 18.08
C HIS A 123 3.97 11.45 16.77
N THR A 124 5.12 10.76 16.79
CA THR A 124 5.95 10.53 15.60
C THR A 124 5.16 9.82 14.51
N PHE A 125 4.47 8.74 14.87
CA PHE A 125 3.77 7.89 13.90
C PHE A 125 2.46 8.50 13.41
N VAL A 126 1.77 9.33 14.21
CA VAL A 126 0.64 10.12 13.71
C VAL A 126 1.13 11.10 12.64
N LEU A 127 2.21 11.84 12.88
CA LEU A 127 2.76 12.76 11.87
C LEU A 127 3.20 12.03 10.60
N TRP A 128 3.87 10.89 10.73
CA TRP A 128 4.24 10.06 9.57
C TRP A 128 2.99 9.64 8.77
N ASN A 129 1.97 9.09 9.43
CA ASN A 129 0.74 8.68 8.75
C ASN A 129 -0.01 9.86 8.12
N VAL A 130 -0.14 11.00 8.83
CA VAL A 130 -0.79 12.19 8.27
C VAL A 130 -0.08 12.63 6.99
N ILE A 131 1.24 12.75 7.03
CA ILE A 131 2.00 13.21 5.86
C ILE A 131 1.87 12.17 4.74
N SER A 132 2.17 10.89 4.99
CA SER A 132 2.27 9.91 3.90
C SER A 132 0.92 9.38 3.38
N THR A 133 -0.17 9.46 4.16
CA THR A 133 -1.45 8.78 3.84
C THR A 133 -2.70 9.61 4.10
N TYR A 134 -2.62 10.95 4.17
CA TYR A 134 -3.82 11.81 4.32
C TYR A 134 -4.90 11.56 3.25
N TRP A 135 -4.46 11.16 2.04
CA TRP A 135 -5.31 10.99 0.86
C TRP A 135 -6.36 9.89 1.02
N VAL A 136 -6.22 8.98 2.00
CA VAL A 136 -7.25 7.99 2.34
C VAL A 136 -8.56 8.68 2.73
N ALA A 137 -8.47 9.89 3.30
CA ALA A 137 -9.65 10.67 3.63
C ALA A 137 -10.43 11.13 2.39
N ASN A 138 -9.82 11.20 1.21
CA ASN A 138 -10.52 11.54 -0.03
C ASN A 138 -11.51 10.45 -0.45
N THR A 139 -11.23 9.18 -0.12
CA THR A 139 -12.20 8.08 -0.32
C THR A 139 -13.33 8.19 0.69
N ALA A 140 -12.97 8.34 1.96
CA ALA A 140 -13.92 8.67 3.00
C ALA A 140 -13.21 9.22 4.23
N PHE A 141 -13.71 10.33 4.75
CA PHE A 141 -13.08 11.04 5.87
C PHE A 141 -12.82 10.15 7.09
N VAL A 142 -13.82 9.34 7.48
CA VAL A 142 -13.70 8.44 8.63
C VAL A 142 -12.69 7.31 8.39
N ALA A 143 -12.60 6.81 7.15
CA ALA A 143 -11.57 5.83 6.79
C ALA A 143 -10.18 6.43 6.94
N GLY A 144 -9.99 7.69 6.54
CA GLY A 144 -8.74 8.43 6.76
C GLY A 144 -8.38 8.58 8.24
N ILE A 145 -9.36 8.93 9.10
CA ILE A 145 -9.15 9.00 10.56
C ILE A 145 -8.78 7.61 11.12
N PHE A 146 -9.49 6.57 10.72
CA PHE A 146 -9.18 5.23 11.21
C PHE A 146 -7.78 4.79 10.78
N ALA A 147 -7.46 4.91 9.48
CA ALA A 147 -6.17 4.53 8.93
C ALA A 147 -5.01 5.24 9.62
N ILE A 148 -5.08 6.56 9.81
CA ILE A 148 -3.98 7.34 10.39
C ILE A 148 -3.81 7.06 11.88
N TRP A 149 -4.87 7.16 12.68
CA TRP A 149 -4.74 7.11 14.15
C TRP A 149 -4.61 5.69 14.68
N VAL A 150 -5.29 4.72 14.08
CA VAL A 150 -5.18 3.31 14.49
C VAL A 150 -3.86 2.73 14.00
N ASN A 151 -3.42 3.01 12.77
CA ASN A 151 -2.10 2.53 12.34
C ASN A 151 -0.97 3.14 13.16
N ALA A 152 -1.02 4.44 13.48
CA ALA A 152 -0.03 5.06 14.38
C ALA A 152 0.00 4.41 15.78
N LEU A 153 -1.16 3.99 16.28
CA LEU A 153 -1.26 3.26 17.56
C LEU A 153 -0.57 1.91 17.45
N LEU A 154 -0.83 1.17 16.38
CA LEU A 154 -0.22 -0.13 16.12
C LEU A 154 1.30 -0.02 15.90
N MET A 155 1.76 0.97 15.15
CA MET A 155 3.20 1.28 14.96
C MET A 155 3.91 1.62 16.28
N SER A 156 3.19 2.15 17.26
CA SER A 156 3.76 2.45 18.58
C SER A 156 4.09 1.18 19.39
N ILE A 157 3.38 0.08 19.15
CA ILE A 157 3.57 -1.20 19.86
C ILE A 157 4.99 -1.75 19.71
N PRO A 158 5.53 -2.01 18.50
CA PRO A 158 6.89 -2.55 18.35
C PRO A 158 7.95 -1.62 18.94
N PHE A 159 7.74 -0.30 18.90
CA PHE A 159 8.69 0.67 19.46
C PHE A 159 8.68 0.69 21.00
N VAL A 160 7.51 0.59 21.62
CA VAL A 160 7.39 0.46 23.08
C VAL A 160 7.95 -0.89 23.55
N LEU A 161 7.68 -1.98 22.83
CA LEU A 161 8.28 -3.29 23.12
C LEU A 161 9.81 -3.24 23.03
N PHE A 162 10.36 -2.55 22.03
CA PHE A 162 11.79 -2.30 21.91
C PHE A 162 12.34 -1.59 23.15
N HIS A 163 11.71 -0.48 23.57
CA HIS A 163 12.12 0.27 24.76
C HIS A 163 12.15 -0.61 26.02
N VAL A 164 11.09 -1.39 26.23
CA VAL A 164 10.99 -2.32 27.37
C VAL A 164 12.08 -3.40 27.29
N THR A 165 12.23 -4.07 26.15
CA THR A 165 13.23 -5.13 25.96
C THR A 165 14.65 -4.61 26.20
N ARG A 166 14.97 -3.39 25.77
CA ARG A 166 16.29 -2.79 25.93
C ARG A 166 16.71 -2.65 27.40
N GLN A 167 15.76 -2.52 28.33
CA GLN A 167 16.02 -2.41 29.77
C GLN A 167 16.41 -3.74 30.43
N TYR A 168 15.98 -4.86 29.85
CA TYR A 168 16.28 -6.21 30.35
C TYR A 168 17.40 -6.90 29.55
N VAL A 169 17.52 -6.57 28.27
CA VAL A 169 18.45 -7.18 27.31
C VAL A 169 19.22 -6.10 26.51
N PRO A 170 19.99 -5.22 27.16
CA PRO A 170 20.57 -4.02 26.52
C PRO A 170 21.49 -4.33 25.34
N ARG A 171 22.22 -5.46 25.38
CA ARG A 171 23.11 -5.89 24.28
C ARG A 171 22.36 -6.19 22.98
N LEU A 172 21.10 -6.62 23.07
CA LEU A 172 20.27 -6.97 21.92
C LEU A 172 19.18 -5.93 21.62
N GLY A 173 19.20 -4.76 22.30
CA GLY A 173 18.13 -3.76 22.18
C GLY A 173 17.86 -3.33 20.74
N TYR A 174 18.88 -2.96 19.98
CA TYR A 174 18.69 -2.52 18.59
C TYR A 174 18.34 -3.67 17.64
N LEU A 175 18.72 -4.92 17.96
CA LEU A 175 18.20 -6.09 17.25
C LEU A 175 16.69 -6.25 17.53
N ALA A 176 16.25 -6.03 18.77
CA ALA A 176 14.83 -6.03 19.12
C ALA A 176 14.04 -4.96 18.37
N PHE A 177 14.57 -3.74 18.24
CA PHE A 177 13.97 -2.69 17.40
C PHE A 177 13.72 -3.18 15.96
N MET A 178 14.76 -3.68 15.29
CA MET A 178 14.65 -4.13 13.90
C MET A 178 13.70 -5.34 13.76
N SER A 179 13.83 -6.33 14.65
CA SER A 179 13.01 -7.54 14.62
C SER A 179 11.54 -7.24 14.89
N TYR A 180 11.22 -6.46 15.94
CA TYR A 180 9.84 -6.13 16.28
C TYR A 180 9.18 -5.30 15.19
N TRP A 181 9.90 -4.33 14.60
CA TRP A 181 9.36 -3.52 13.50
C TRP A 181 9.02 -4.37 12.27
N MET A 182 9.96 -5.17 11.78
CA MET A 182 9.71 -6.04 10.62
C MET A 182 8.65 -7.11 10.91
N SER A 183 8.57 -7.61 12.14
CA SER A 183 7.51 -8.55 12.54
C SER A 183 6.14 -7.90 12.55
N PHE A 184 6.05 -6.65 13.01
CA PHE A 184 4.83 -5.85 12.94
C PHE A 184 4.39 -5.70 11.48
N GLU A 185 5.26 -5.22 10.58
CA GLU A 185 4.95 -5.09 9.16
C GLU A 185 4.52 -6.43 8.54
N TYR A 186 5.22 -7.53 8.85
CA TYR A 186 4.88 -8.86 8.36
C TYR A 186 3.49 -9.34 8.79
N ILE A 187 3.12 -9.12 10.06
CA ILE A 187 1.78 -9.44 10.57
C ILE A 187 0.75 -8.53 9.90
N HIS A 188 1.09 -7.25 9.72
CA HIS A 188 0.21 -6.26 9.12
C HIS A 188 -0.16 -6.55 7.67
N LEU A 189 0.62 -7.37 6.96
CA LEU A 189 0.33 -7.86 5.61
C LEU A 189 -0.59 -9.11 5.56
N ARG A 190 -0.93 -9.71 6.71
CA ARG A 190 -1.56 -11.05 6.77
C ARG A 190 -2.89 -11.10 7.51
N TRP A 191 -3.18 -10.15 8.38
CA TRP A 191 -4.41 -10.12 9.18
C TRP A 191 -5.54 -9.33 8.49
N GLU A 192 -6.76 -9.27 9.05
CA GLU A 192 -7.89 -8.63 8.33
C GLU A 192 -7.84 -7.09 8.33
N LEU A 193 -7.12 -6.47 9.28
CA LEU A 193 -6.86 -5.02 9.33
C LEU A 193 -5.62 -4.63 8.50
N THR A 194 -5.39 -5.29 7.36
CA THR A 194 -4.15 -5.08 6.60
C THR A 194 -3.97 -3.63 6.16
N TRP A 195 -2.75 -3.10 6.32
CA TRP A 195 -2.33 -1.83 5.73
C TRP A 195 -0.90 -1.99 5.19
N PRO A 196 -0.74 -2.38 3.91
CA PRO A 196 0.55 -2.71 3.32
C PRO A 196 1.35 -1.45 2.90
N TRP A 197 0.77 -0.27 3.07
CA TRP A 197 1.28 0.98 2.49
C TRP A 197 2.60 1.41 3.12
N LEU A 198 2.60 1.68 4.42
CA LEU A 198 3.75 2.24 5.16
C LEU A 198 4.79 1.21 5.58
N THR A 199 4.97 0.15 4.78
CA THR A 199 6.12 -0.76 4.93
C THR A 199 7.39 0.03 4.62
N VAL A 200 8.36 0.06 5.52
CA VAL A 200 9.56 0.92 5.41
C VAL A 200 10.32 0.69 4.09
N GLY A 201 10.40 -0.56 3.64
CA GLY A 201 11.06 -0.91 2.38
C GLY A 201 10.40 -0.34 1.12
N ASN A 202 9.13 0.04 1.19
CA ASN A 202 8.41 0.69 0.10
C ASN A 202 8.92 2.11 -0.17
N SER A 203 9.62 2.73 0.78
CA SER A 203 10.05 4.12 0.63
C SER A 203 10.99 4.39 -0.56
N MET A 204 11.66 3.35 -1.06
CA MET A 204 12.57 3.46 -2.22
C MET A 204 11.88 3.25 -3.58
N ALA A 205 10.55 3.13 -3.62
CA ALA A 205 9.79 2.77 -4.81
C ALA A 205 9.94 3.74 -6.00
N GLU A 206 10.22 5.01 -5.73
CA GLU A 206 10.47 6.03 -6.76
C GLU A 206 11.84 5.89 -7.44
N TYR A 207 12.75 5.11 -6.85
CA TYR A 207 14.14 4.98 -7.33
C TYR A 207 14.56 3.53 -7.60
N PRO A 208 13.95 2.86 -8.59
CA PRO A 208 14.29 1.50 -9.03
C PRO A 208 15.80 1.24 -9.18
N ILE A 209 16.55 2.22 -9.68
CA ILE A 209 17.99 2.13 -9.93
C ILE A 209 18.82 1.77 -8.68
N PHE A 210 18.37 2.13 -7.47
CA PHE A 210 19.09 1.86 -6.22
C PHE A 210 18.67 0.57 -5.50
N ILE A 211 17.66 -0.13 -6.02
CA ILE A 211 17.02 -1.27 -5.33
C ILE A 211 16.82 -2.51 -6.20
N GLN A 212 17.52 -2.62 -7.34
CA GLN A 212 17.54 -3.84 -8.15
C GLN A 212 17.80 -5.13 -7.34
N TRP A 213 18.56 -5.08 -6.23
CA TRP A 213 18.81 -6.24 -5.36
C TRP A 213 17.56 -6.70 -4.60
N TYR A 214 16.44 -5.97 -4.64
CA TYR A 214 15.16 -6.42 -4.10
C TYR A 214 14.68 -7.72 -4.79
N GLU A 215 15.19 -8.07 -5.97
CA GLU A 215 14.97 -9.39 -6.56
C GLU A 215 15.42 -10.57 -5.68
N TYR A 216 16.27 -10.32 -4.66
CA TYR A 216 16.71 -11.33 -3.70
C TYR A 216 15.91 -11.32 -2.39
N THR A 217 15.53 -10.16 -1.89
CA THR A 217 15.03 -10.05 -0.50
C THR A 217 13.66 -9.41 -0.40
N GLY A 218 13.18 -8.84 -1.50
CA GLY A 218 12.01 -7.97 -1.56
C GLY A 218 12.11 -6.75 -0.65
N VAL A 219 10.97 -6.10 -0.48
CA VAL A 219 10.80 -4.91 0.37
C VAL A 219 11.31 -5.09 1.80
N PHE A 220 11.23 -6.28 2.40
CA PHE A 220 11.74 -6.50 3.77
C PHE A 220 13.26 -6.39 3.87
N GLY A 221 14.00 -6.69 2.80
CA GLY A 221 15.42 -6.38 2.75
C GLY A 221 15.69 -4.88 2.78
N GLY A 222 14.91 -4.12 2.02
CA GLY A 222 14.92 -2.65 2.07
C GLY A 222 14.57 -2.09 3.44
N GLY A 223 13.56 -2.67 4.10
CA GLY A 223 13.19 -2.33 5.47
C GLY A 223 14.36 -2.53 6.44
N LEU A 224 15.01 -3.70 6.41
CA LEU A 224 16.19 -3.97 7.22
C LEU A 224 17.34 -3.00 6.91
N TRP A 225 17.58 -2.69 5.63
CA TRP A 225 18.60 -1.74 5.20
C TRP A 225 18.40 -0.35 5.81
N ILE A 226 17.16 0.15 5.79
CA ILE A 226 16.81 1.45 6.37
C ILE A 226 16.87 1.44 7.90
N LEU A 227 16.32 0.42 8.55
CA LEU A 227 16.31 0.33 10.02
C LEU A 227 17.73 0.20 10.58
N LEU A 228 18.59 -0.62 9.95
CA LEU A 228 19.99 -0.76 10.34
C LEU A 228 20.77 0.55 10.09
N SER A 229 20.49 1.25 9.00
CA SER A 229 21.08 2.57 8.73
C SER A 229 20.74 3.58 9.83
N ASN A 230 19.51 3.60 10.33
CA ASN A 230 19.12 4.46 11.45
C ASN A 230 19.87 4.12 12.73
N VAL A 231 20.11 2.83 13.01
CA VAL A 231 20.92 2.40 14.16
C VAL A 231 22.37 2.87 14.01
N LEU A 232 22.97 2.76 12.83
CA LEU A 232 24.34 3.23 12.57
C LEU A 232 24.44 4.77 12.57
N ALA A 233 23.43 5.47 12.05
CA ALA A 233 23.35 6.92 12.08
C ALA A 233 23.25 7.45 13.51
N LEU A 234 22.53 6.74 14.40
CA LEU A 234 22.56 7.05 15.84
C LEU A 234 23.96 6.88 16.44
N ARG A 235 24.72 5.84 16.06
CA ARG A 235 26.10 5.66 16.52
C ARG A 235 27.03 6.77 16.02
N LEU A 236 26.83 7.22 14.79
CA LEU A 236 27.54 8.36 14.23
C LEU A 236 27.21 9.66 14.99
N TRP A 237 25.94 9.88 15.30
CA TRP A 237 25.49 11.00 16.13
C TRP A 237 26.15 10.99 17.52
N ASP A 238 26.30 9.82 18.13
CA ASP A 238 26.96 9.67 19.43
C ASP A 238 28.44 10.03 19.38
N ALA A 239 29.14 9.57 18.34
CA ALA A 239 30.54 9.92 18.11
C ALA A 239 30.71 11.43 17.96
N PHE A 240 29.85 12.07 17.15
CA PHE A 240 29.84 13.51 16.96
C PHE A 240 29.58 14.27 18.27
N SER A 241 28.59 13.82 19.05
CA SER A 241 28.22 14.43 20.33
C SER A 241 29.31 14.29 21.39
N SER A 242 30.15 13.25 21.32
CA SER A 242 31.25 13.01 22.26
C SER A 242 32.48 13.90 22.08
N ARG A 243 32.53 14.71 20.99
CA ARG A 243 33.64 15.62 20.62
C ARG A 243 35.04 14.99 20.51
N LYS A 244 35.14 13.65 20.38
CA LYS A 244 36.41 12.96 20.08
C LYS A 244 36.51 12.69 18.59
N GLU A 245 37.31 13.49 17.87
CA GLU A 245 37.42 13.46 16.40
C GLU A 245 37.77 12.07 15.84
N SER A 246 38.69 11.34 16.49
CA SER A 246 39.10 9.98 16.10
C SER A 246 37.99 8.92 16.20
N SER A 247 36.86 9.25 16.82
CA SER A 247 35.73 8.31 17.02
C SER A 247 34.67 8.34 15.92
N ILE A 248 34.72 9.31 14.99
CA ILE A 248 33.66 9.56 13.99
C ILE A 248 33.89 8.76 12.70
N VAL A 249 35.14 8.55 12.29
CA VAL A 249 35.51 7.97 10.99
C VAL A 249 34.91 6.57 10.81
N TRP A 250 35.06 5.68 11.78
CA TRP A 250 34.56 4.31 11.67
C TRP A 250 33.03 4.21 11.63
N PRO A 251 32.25 4.88 12.50
CA PRO A 251 30.80 4.97 12.35
C PRO A 251 30.36 5.53 10.99
N ALA A 252 31.03 6.58 10.50
CA ALA A 252 30.72 7.18 9.19
C ALA A 252 30.99 6.20 8.04
N LEU A 253 32.13 5.51 8.05
CA LEU A 253 32.45 4.48 7.05
C LEU A 253 31.49 3.30 7.09
N ARG A 254 31.05 2.86 8.26
CA ARG A 254 30.06 1.77 8.39
C ARG A 254 28.69 2.17 7.86
N LEU A 255 28.21 3.38 8.21
CA LEU A 255 26.95 3.90 7.69
C LEU A 255 27.03 4.11 6.17
N GLY A 256 28.08 4.77 5.70
CA GLY A 256 28.33 5.01 4.28
C GLY A 256 28.46 3.71 3.50
N GLY A 257 29.21 2.74 4.00
CA GLY A 257 29.32 1.41 3.39
C GLY A 257 27.98 0.67 3.34
N LEU A 258 27.19 0.71 4.42
CA LEU A 258 25.87 0.07 4.45
C LEU A 258 24.91 0.67 3.43
N ILE A 259 24.93 2.00 3.22
CA ILE A 259 24.07 2.67 2.24
C ILE A 259 24.62 2.50 0.81
N LEU A 260 25.90 2.81 0.61
CA LEU A 260 26.47 2.89 -0.74
C LEU A 260 26.70 1.52 -1.38
N VAL A 261 27.11 0.48 -0.62
CA VAL A 261 27.43 -0.82 -1.25
C VAL A 261 26.20 -1.47 -1.90
N PRO A 262 25.03 -1.62 -1.24
CA PRO A 262 23.84 -2.16 -1.89
C PRO A 262 23.33 -1.26 -3.02
N ALA A 263 23.37 0.06 -2.85
CA ALA A 263 22.94 1.00 -3.88
C ALA A 263 23.82 0.93 -5.14
N LEU A 264 25.15 0.90 -4.99
CA LEU A 264 26.10 0.76 -6.10
C LEU A 264 26.00 -0.62 -6.75
N PHE A 265 25.80 -1.68 -5.97
CA PHE A 265 25.50 -3.01 -6.51
C PHE A 265 24.21 -2.99 -7.35
N SER A 266 23.18 -2.28 -6.89
CA SER A 266 21.96 -2.10 -7.67
C SER A 266 22.15 -1.27 -8.93
N VAL A 267 22.95 -0.20 -8.90
CA VAL A 267 23.31 0.56 -10.09
C VAL A 267 24.07 -0.33 -11.09
N PHE A 268 24.97 -1.19 -10.59
CA PHE A 268 25.66 -2.18 -11.42
C PHE A 268 24.65 -3.15 -12.07
N LEU A 269 23.76 -3.75 -11.28
CA LEU A 269 22.71 -4.65 -11.80
C LEU A 269 21.82 -3.93 -12.82
N TYR A 270 21.41 -2.71 -12.54
CA TYR A 270 20.53 -1.92 -13.40
C TYR A 270 21.14 -1.73 -14.80
N ASN A 271 22.40 -1.32 -14.85
CA ASN A 271 23.11 -1.04 -16.10
C ASN A 271 23.50 -2.30 -16.90
N HIS A 272 23.57 -3.47 -16.25
CA HIS A 272 23.94 -4.74 -16.89
C HIS A 272 22.74 -5.68 -17.10
N TYR A 273 21.53 -5.27 -16.70
CA TYR A 273 20.34 -6.10 -16.86
C TYR A 273 19.68 -5.84 -18.22
N GLU A 274 19.74 -6.86 -19.07
CA GLU A 274 18.98 -6.94 -20.32
C GLU A 274 17.62 -7.61 -20.09
N GLU A 275 16.57 -7.01 -20.65
CA GLU A 275 15.21 -7.53 -20.51
C GLU A 275 15.02 -8.85 -21.25
N LYS A 276 14.58 -9.88 -20.52
CA LYS A 276 14.49 -11.26 -21.01
C LYS A 276 13.09 -11.60 -21.49
N GLY A 277 12.99 -12.66 -22.29
CA GLY A 277 11.71 -13.21 -22.71
C GLY A 277 11.17 -12.60 -24.01
N THR A 278 9.98 -13.04 -24.40
CA THR A 278 9.38 -12.71 -25.69
C THR A 278 8.61 -11.40 -25.62
N GLU A 279 8.79 -10.55 -26.61
CA GLU A 279 8.03 -9.31 -26.73
C GLU A 279 6.57 -9.58 -27.07
N ARG A 280 5.66 -8.86 -26.41
CA ARG A 280 4.22 -8.88 -26.65
C ARG A 280 3.70 -7.47 -26.73
N GLU A 281 2.83 -7.23 -27.70
CA GLU A 281 2.22 -5.93 -27.90
C GLU A 281 0.93 -5.84 -27.09
N VAL A 282 0.85 -4.83 -26.22
CA VAL A 282 -0.23 -4.65 -25.27
C VAL A 282 -0.83 -3.25 -25.42
N VAL A 283 -2.15 -3.18 -25.47
CA VAL A 283 -2.92 -1.93 -25.38
C VAL A 283 -3.51 -1.84 -23.98
N VAL A 284 -3.40 -0.67 -23.36
CA VAL A 284 -4.00 -0.34 -22.07
C VAL A 284 -4.97 0.82 -22.24
N VAL A 285 -6.17 0.71 -21.67
CA VAL A 285 -7.18 1.78 -21.72
C VAL A 285 -7.38 2.44 -20.36
N GLN A 286 -7.46 3.77 -20.40
CA GLN A 286 -7.85 4.65 -19.31
C GLN A 286 -9.12 5.41 -19.72
N PRO A 287 -10.32 4.99 -19.31
CA PRO A 287 -11.58 5.60 -19.71
C PRO A 287 -11.88 6.93 -18.99
N ASN A 288 -11.24 7.17 -17.85
CA ASN A 288 -11.39 8.32 -16.98
C ASN A 288 -12.83 8.57 -16.52
N PHE A 289 -13.43 7.62 -15.80
CA PHE A 289 -14.71 7.84 -15.09
C PHE A 289 -14.45 8.21 -13.63
N GLU A 290 -14.96 9.36 -13.20
CA GLU A 290 -14.86 9.82 -11.81
C GLU A 290 -15.69 8.89 -10.89
N PRO A 291 -15.07 8.20 -9.91
CA PRO A 291 -15.76 7.14 -9.16
C PRO A 291 -16.68 7.62 -8.03
N HIS A 292 -16.54 8.84 -7.52
CA HIS A 292 -17.32 9.31 -6.37
C HIS A 292 -18.76 9.67 -6.73
N TYR A 293 -18.98 10.31 -7.88
CA TYR A 293 -20.29 10.90 -8.22
C TYR A 293 -20.78 10.55 -9.63
N GLU A 294 -19.90 10.08 -10.53
CA GLU A 294 -20.22 9.89 -11.94
C GLU A 294 -20.37 8.40 -12.31
N LYS A 295 -19.32 7.61 -12.10
CA LYS A 295 -19.18 6.26 -12.68
C LYS A 295 -20.33 5.32 -12.31
N PHE A 296 -20.74 5.31 -11.05
CA PHE A 296 -21.70 4.33 -10.54
C PHE A 296 -23.15 4.85 -10.50
N GLU A 297 -23.34 6.17 -10.58
CA GLU A 297 -24.66 6.81 -10.42
C GLU A 297 -25.22 7.38 -11.72
N ARG A 298 -24.37 7.95 -12.60
CA ARG A 298 -24.83 8.84 -13.68
C ARG A 298 -24.58 8.30 -15.08
N VAL A 299 -23.50 7.56 -15.28
CA VAL A 299 -23.11 7.09 -16.61
C VAL A 299 -23.61 5.66 -16.81
N PRO A 300 -24.56 5.41 -17.72
CA PRO A 300 -25.02 4.06 -18.01
C PRO A 300 -23.87 3.16 -18.46
N GLU A 301 -23.86 1.90 -18.01
CA GLU A 301 -22.82 0.93 -18.37
C GLU A 301 -22.58 0.84 -19.89
N ARG A 302 -23.65 0.91 -20.68
CA ARG A 302 -23.56 0.89 -22.15
C ARG A 302 -22.67 2.01 -22.70
N GLU A 303 -22.76 3.20 -22.13
CA GLU A 303 -21.94 4.37 -22.51
C GLU A 303 -20.50 4.19 -22.04
N GLN A 304 -20.31 3.65 -20.83
CA GLN A 304 -18.97 3.28 -20.33
C GLN A 304 -18.27 2.33 -21.29
N VAL A 305 -18.92 1.20 -21.63
CA VAL A 305 -18.44 0.20 -22.61
C VAL A 305 -18.18 0.84 -23.97
N THR A 306 -19.00 1.79 -24.41
CA THR A 306 -18.77 2.50 -25.68
C THR A 306 -17.47 3.28 -25.66
N ARG A 307 -17.20 4.05 -24.59
CA ARG A 307 -15.95 4.80 -24.43
C ARG A 307 -14.74 3.86 -24.38
N PHE A 308 -14.83 2.74 -23.67
CA PHE A 308 -13.75 1.73 -23.65
C PHE A 308 -13.40 1.24 -25.06
N LEU A 309 -14.42 0.87 -25.84
CA LEU A 309 -14.25 0.34 -27.20
C LEU A 309 -13.73 1.42 -28.17
N GLU A 310 -14.22 2.65 -28.09
CA GLU A 310 -13.75 3.77 -28.91
C GLU A 310 -12.27 4.12 -28.66
N LEU A 311 -11.82 4.08 -27.40
CA LEU A 311 -10.42 4.30 -27.06
C LEU A 311 -9.56 3.13 -27.53
N ALA A 312 -10.00 1.91 -27.30
CA ALA A 312 -9.26 0.70 -27.67
C ALA A 312 -9.09 0.55 -29.19
N THR A 313 -10.16 0.74 -29.96
CA THR A 313 -10.16 0.57 -31.43
C THR A 313 -9.22 1.52 -32.16
N ARG A 314 -8.82 2.64 -31.53
CA ARG A 314 -7.82 3.57 -32.08
C ARG A 314 -6.39 3.06 -31.97
N GLN A 315 -6.14 2.09 -31.10
CA GLN A 315 -4.80 1.58 -30.79
C GLN A 315 -4.60 0.11 -31.15
N VAL A 316 -5.67 -0.70 -31.12
CA VAL A 316 -5.61 -2.13 -31.46
C VAL A 316 -5.42 -2.31 -32.96
N ASP A 317 -4.46 -3.16 -33.34
CA ASP A 317 -4.26 -3.62 -34.71
C ASP A 317 -3.95 -5.13 -34.77
N GLU A 318 -3.55 -5.61 -35.95
CA GLU A 318 -3.27 -7.03 -36.24
C GLU A 318 -2.09 -7.63 -35.46
N ASN A 319 -1.22 -6.79 -34.89
CA ASN A 319 -0.07 -7.20 -34.10
C ASN A 319 -0.36 -7.22 -32.60
N THR A 320 -1.51 -6.70 -32.16
CA THR A 320 -1.84 -6.57 -30.74
C THR A 320 -2.19 -7.92 -30.14
N ASP A 321 -1.37 -8.36 -29.17
CA ASP A 321 -1.58 -9.63 -28.44
C ASP A 321 -2.62 -9.46 -27.32
N TYR A 322 -2.54 -8.38 -26.54
CA TYR A 322 -3.42 -8.14 -25.40
C TYR A 322 -4.03 -6.73 -25.37
N LEU A 323 -5.27 -6.65 -24.89
CA LEU A 323 -5.97 -5.41 -24.54
C LEU A 323 -6.35 -5.47 -23.06
N VAL A 324 -5.99 -4.46 -22.27
CA VAL A 324 -6.24 -4.42 -20.83
C VAL A 324 -7.18 -3.26 -20.48
N PHE A 325 -8.30 -3.61 -19.86
CA PHE A 325 -9.27 -2.68 -19.27
C PHE A 325 -9.14 -2.67 -17.74
N PRO A 326 -9.54 -1.57 -17.07
CA PRO A 326 -9.32 -1.39 -15.64
C PRO A 326 -10.26 -2.20 -14.76
N GLU A 327 -10.11 -2.05 -13.44
CA GLU A 327 -11.00 -2.64 -12.43
C GLU A 327 -12.43 -2.12 -12.58
N THR A 328 -13.40 -3.05 -12.43
CA THR A 328 -14.83 -2.73 -12.50
C THR A 328 -15.17 -1.94 -13.78
N SER A 329 -14.81 -2.47 -14.95
CA SER A 329 -15.09 -1.82 -16.24
C SER A 329 -16.57 -1.92 -16.63
N PHE A 330 -17.23 -2.99 -16.21
CA PHE A 330 -18.67 -3.21 -16.28
C PHE A 330 -19.06 -4.19 -15.16
N GLY A 331 -20.36 -4.28 -14.83
CA GLY A 331 -20.78 -4.87 -13.56
C GLY A 331 -21.95 -5.83 -13.65
N LEU A 332 -22.34 -6.40 -12.50
CA LEU A 332 -23.47 -7.31 -12.36
C LEU A 332 -23.42 -8.52 -13.32
N VAL A 333 -22.22 -9.03 -13.59
CA VAL A 333 -22.05 -10.21 -14.44
C VAL A 333 -22.30 -11.47 -13.63
N GLU A 334 -23.34 -12.22 -13.97
CA GLU A 334 -23.53 -13.56 -13.41
C GLU A 334 -22.49 -14.52 -13.99
N THR A 335 -21.70 -15.15 -13.13
CA THR A 335 -20.55 -15.97 -13.54
C THR A 335 -20.88 -17.11 -14.50
N SER A 336 -22.01 -17.80 -14.34
CA SER A 336 -22.40 -18.93 -15.21
C SER A 336 -22.96 -18.49 -16.56
N GLN A 337 -23.49 -17.27 -16.64
CA GLN A 337 -24.09 -16.67 -17.83
C GLN A 337 -23.23 -15.56 -18.44
N ALA A 338 -21.98 -15.40 -17.99
CA ALA A 338 -21.08 -14.34 -18.44
C ALA A 338 -20.96 -14.27 -19.97
N ASN A 339 -20.92 -15.43 -20.63
CA ASN A 339 -20.88 -15.48 -22.10
C ASN A 339 -22.03 -14.77 -22.79
N ALA A 340 -23.24 -14.74 -22.21
CA ALA A 340 -24.39 -14.06 -22.78
C ALA A 340 -24.45 -12.56 -22.41
N TYR A 341 -23.52 -12.08 -21.58
CA TYR A 341 -23.55 -10.71 -21.07
C TYR A 341 -23.35 -9.68 -22.21
N PRO A 342 -24.20 -8.64 -22.33
CA PRO A 342 -24.17 -7.72 -23.46
C PRO A 342 -22.81 -7.03 -23.68
N ALA A 343 -22.12 -6.62 -22.61
CA ALA A 343 -20.80 -6.00 -22.75
C ALA A 343 -19.75 -6.97 -23.32
N ILE A 344 -19.78 -8.23 -22.89
CA ILE A 344 -18.85 -9.27 -23.38
C ILE A 344 -19.12 -9.58 -24.86
N GLN A 345 -20.39 -9.67 -25.25
CA GLN A 345 -20.78 -9.84 -26.65
C GLN A 345 -20.32 -8.66 -27.51
N ARG A 346 -20.53 -7.42 -27.05
CA ARG A 346 -20.04 -6.22 -27.75
C ARG A 346 -18.52 -6.20 -27.92
N ILE A 347 -17.76 -6.62 -26.90
CA ILE A 347 -16.30 -6.75 -26.98
C ILE A 347 -15.90 -7.77 -28.05
N ARG A 348 -16.53 -8.96 -28.04
CA ARG A 348 -16.27 -10.00 -29.05
C ARG A 348 -16.60 -9.52 -30.47
N ASP A 349 -17.74 -8.89 -30.65
CA ASP A 349 -18.17 -8.38 -31.95
C ASP A 349 -17.24 -7.29 -32.47
N THR A 350 -16.83 -6.36 -31.60
CA THR A 350 -15.92 -5.26 -31.96
C THR A 350 -14.55 -5.79 -32.40
N PHE A 351 -14.04 -6.81 -31.73
CA PHE A 351 -12.70 -7.34 -32.00
C PHE A 351 -12.69 -8.67 -32.77
N ARG A 352 -13.80 -9.03 -33.43
CA ARG A 352 -13.92 -10.27 -34.21
C ARG A 352 -12.86 -10.38 -35.32
N GLY A 353 -12.44 -9.25 -35.88
CA GLY A 353 -11.38 -9.17 -36.91
C GLY A 353 -9.96 -9.40 -36.38
N PHE A 354 -9.76 -9.49 -35.07
CA PHE A 354 -8.45 -9.65 -34.42
C PHE A 354 -8.37 -11.00 -33.69
N PRO A 355 -8.25 -12.14 -34.41
CA PRO A 355 -8.30 -13.47 -33.80
C PRO A 355 -7.16 -13.75 -32.81
N LYS A 356 -6.06 -12.98 -32.90
CA LYS A 356 -4.94 -13.07 -31.96
C LYS A 356 -5.15 -12.28 -30.67
N LEU A 357 -6.12 -11.36 -30.60
CA LEU A 357 -6.28 -10.45 -29.47
C LEU A 357 -6.90 -11.13 -28.26
N LYS A 358 -6.32 -10.90 -27.08
CA LYS A 358 -6.85 -11.35 -25.78
C LYS A 358 -7.23 -10.12 -24.98
N VAL A 359 -8.50 -10.00 -24.60
CA VAL A 359 -8.99 -8.87 -23.79
C VAL A 359 -9.02 -9.29 -22.32
N VAL A 360 -8.25 -8.63 -21.48
CA VAL A 360 -8.25 -8.83 -20.02
C VAL A 360 -8.93 -7.63 -19.37
N THR A 361 -9.97 -7.87 -18.58
CA THR A 361 -10.77 -6.78 -17.98
C THR A 361 -11.19 -7.11 -16.57
N GLY A 362 -11.19 -6.11 -15.69
CA GLY A 362 -11.83 -6.18 -14.39
C GLY A 362 -13.35 -5.99 -14.51
N ILE A 363 -14.12 -6.74 -13.73
CA ILE A 363 -15.58 -6.72 -13.72
C ILE A 363 -16.11 -6.82 -12.29
N ASP A 364 -17.26 -6.21 -12.04
CA ASP A 364 -18.08 -6.59 -10.89
C ASP A 364 -18.97 -7.76 -11.31
N ALA A 365 -18.88 -8.86 -10.56
CA ALA A 365 -19.60 -10.07 -10.86
C ALA A 365 -20.38 -10.57 -9.64
N TYR A 366 -21.26 -11.53 -9.86
CA TYR A 366 -21.85 -12.29 -8.77
C TYR A 366 -21.98 -13.75 -9.15
N HIS A 367 -21.90 -14.60 -8.14
CA HIS A 367 -22.04 -16.04 -8.28
C HIS A 367 -23.29 -16.49 -7.53
N ILE A 368 -24.19 -17.19 -8.23
CA ILE A 368 -25.35 -17.84 -7.62
C ILE A 368 -24.93 -19.25 -7.22
N PHE A 369 -25.06 -19.56 -5.93
CA PHE A 369 -24.71 -20.89 -5.41
C PHE A 369 -25.71 -21.93 -5.91
N ALA A 370 -25.20 -23.07 -6.40
CA ALA A 370 -26.03 -24.21 -6.76
C ALA A 370 -26.57 -24.93 -5.51
N PRO A 371 -27.69 -25.67 -5.59
CA PRO A 371 -28.18 -26.48 -4.48
C PRO A 371 -27.10 -27.44 -3.96
N GLY A 372 -26.75 -27.33 -2.68
CA GLY A 372 -25.72 -28.15 -2.03
C GLY A 372 -24.28 -27.62 -2.18
N GLU A 373 -24.07 -26.52 -2.88
CA GLU A 373 -22.76 -25.86 -2.94
C GLU A 373 -22.39 -25.23 -1.58
N PRO A 374 -21.16 -25.42 -1.08
CA PRO A 374 -20.73 -24.79 0.16
C PRO A 374 -20.74 -23.26 0.05
N HIS A 375 -21.45 -22.60 0.97
CA HIS A 375 -21.49 -21.14 1.02
C HIS A 375 -20.17 -20.55 1.54
N SER A 376 -19.74 -19.47 0.90
CA SER A 376 -18.62 -18.67 1.40
C SER A 376 -19.08 -17.78 2.58
N PRO A 377 -18.14 -17.20 3.35
CA PRO A 377 -18.47 -16.19 4.37
C PRO A 377 -19.16 -14.93 3.81
N ALA A 378 -19.09 -14.70 2.49
CA ALA A 378 -19.67 -13.54 1.80
C ALA A 378 -21.06 -13.82 1.22
N VAL A 379 -21.66 -14.98 1.52
CA VAL A 379 -23.00 -15.34 1.04
C VAL A 379 -24.05 -14.32 1.47
N ARG A 380 -24.96 -14.03 0.54
CA ARG A 380 -26.16 -13.22 0.72
C ARG A 380 -27.37 -14.04 0.32
N GLU A 381 -28.50 -13.71 0.93
CA GLU A 381 -29.78 -14.36 0.69
C GLU A 381 -30.75 -13.36 0.09
N GLN A 382 -31.45 -13.75 -0.96
CA GLN A 382 -32.54 -12.99 -1.55
C GLN A 382 -33.76 -13.89 -1.74
N VAL A 383 -34.82 -13.61 -0.99
CA VAL A 383 -36.11 -14.28 -1.15
C VAL A 383 -36.74 -13.76 -2.44
N ARG A 384 -36.86 -14.64 -3.44
CA ARG A 384 -37.52 -14.31 -4.71
C ARG A 384 -39.03 -14.46 -4.59
N ARG A 385 -39.46 -15.57 -3.97
CA ARG A 385 -40.86 -15.91 -3.69
C ARG A 385 -40.93 -16.76 -2.40
N PRO A 386 -42.10 -16.92 -1.75
CA PRO A 386 -42.24 -17.83 -0.62
C PRO A 386 -41.77 -19.24 -1.00
N GLY A 387 -40.74 -19.75 -0.30
CA GLY A 387 -40.13 -21.06 -0.58
C GLY A 387 -39.03 -21.07 -1.65
N ASP A 388 -38.71 -19.92 -2.26
CA ASP A 388 -37.63 -19.76 -3.25
C ASP A 388 -36.65 -18.67 -2.79
N THR A 389 -35.52 -19.10 -2.23
CA THR A 389 -34.44 -18.23 -1.78
C THR A 389 -33.22 -18.45 -2.64
N MET A 390 -32.74 -17.38 -3.27
CA MET A 390 -31.46 -17.36 -3.97
C MET A 390 -30.33 -17.06 -2.99
N PHE A 391 -29.31 -17.90 -3.02
CA PHE A 391 -28.04 -17.65 -2.34
C PHE A 391 -27.03 -17.16 -3.36
N TYR A 392 -26.34 -16.06 -3.07
CA TYR A 392 -25.34 -15.50 -3.99
C TYR A 392 -24.24 -14.73 -3.27
N GLU A 393 -23.10 -14.54 -3.92
CA GLU A 393 -22.03 -13.66 -3.46
C GLU A 393 -21.65 -12.65 -4.55
N ILE A 394 -21.25 -11.43 -4.16
CA ILE A 394 -20.67 -10.45 -5.09
C ILE A 394 -19.16 -10.65 -5.14
N LEU A 395 -18.58 -10.47 -6.30
CA LEU A 395 -17.18 -10.71 -6.62
C LEU A 395 -16.60 -9.45 -7.27
N ASN A 396 -15.40 -9.06 -6.83
CA ASN A 396 -14.52 -8.24 -7.65
C ASN A 396 -13.63 -9.22 -8.44
N ALA A 397 -13.74 -9.19 -9.76
CA ALA A 397 -13.20 -10.23 -10.61
C ALA A 397 -12.47 -9.67 -11.83
N ALA A 398 -11.73 -10.54 -12.50
CA ALA A 398 -11.16 -10.29 -13.80
C ALA A 398 -11.46 -11.46 -14.73
N ILE A 399 -11.63 -11.16 -16.02
CA ILE A 399 -11.84 -12.16 -17.07
C ILE A 399 -10.89 -11.96 -18.23
N GLN A 400 -10.56 -13.06 -18.91
CA GLN A 400 -9.96 -13.03 -20.24
C GLN A 400 -11.01 -13.43 -21.28
N ILE A 401 -11.19 -12.57 -22.27
CA ILE A 401 -12.08 -12.77 -23.42
C ILE A 401 -11.20 -12.94 -24.66
N GLU A 402 -11.43 -14.01 -25.40
CA GLU A 402 -10.88 -14.21 -26.73
C GLU A 402 -12.03 -14.07 -27.75
N PRO A 403 -11.95 -13.15 -28.73
CA PRO A 403 -13.06 -12.85 -29.64
C PRO A 403 -13.62 -14.07 -30.37
N GLY A 404 -12.76 -15.02 -30.73
CA GLY A 404 -13.12 -16.25 -31.43
C GLY A 404 -13.40 -17.47 -30.54
N ASN A 405 -13.27 -17.35 -29.21
CA ASN A 405 -13.39 -18.46 -28.29
C ASN A 405 -14.53 -18.22 -27.27
N PRO A 406 -15.52 -19.11 -27.17
CA PRO A 406 -16.57 -18.99 -26.16
C PRO A 406 -16.06 -19.22 -24.73
N ASP A 407 -14.91 -19.87 -24.54
CA ASP A 407 -14.39 -20.13 -23.20
C ASP A 407 -13.88 -18.84 -22.55
N LEU A 408 -14.31 -18.60 -21.31
CA LEU A 408 -13.87 -17.48 -20.48
C LEU A 408 -13.01 -17.99 -19.34
N GLN A 409 -11.87 -17.35 -19.13
CA GLN A 409 -11.09 -17.56 -17.92
C GLN A 409 -11.47 -16.51 -16.89
N PHE A 410 -11.63 -16.95 -15.64
CA PHE A 410 -12.13 -16.13 -14.55
C PHE A 410 -11.14 -16.10 -13.39
N TYR A 411 -10.97 -14.93 -12.79
CA TYR A 411 -10.18 -14.70 -11.60
C TYR A 411 -11.00 -13.88 -10.59
N ARG A 412 -11.05 -14.31 -9.33
CA ARG A 412 -11.68 -13.62 -8.20
C ARG A 412 -10.58 -12.98 -7.36
N LYS A 413 -10.74 -11.71 -6.99
CA LYS A 413 -9.81 -11.01 -6.09
C LYS A 413 -9.72 -11.74 -4.74
N SER A 414 -8.51 -11.90 -4.20
CA SER A 414 -8.31 -12.53 -2.87
C SER A 414 -7.70 -11.60 -1.83
N LYS A 415 -7.08 -10.49 -2.22
CA LYS A 415 -6.70 -9.42 -1.26
C LYS A 415 -7.69 -8.27 -1.34
N LEU A 416 -8.50 -8.16 -0.30
CA LEU A 416 -9.57 -7.17 -0.20
C LEU A 416 -9.10 -5.94 0.58
N VAL A 417 -9.65 -4.78 0.22
CA VAL A 417 -9.46 -3.53 0.94
C VAL A 417 -10.33 -3.54 2.21
N PRO A 418 -9.72 -3.42 3.41
CA PRO A 418 -10.48 -3.34 4.66
C PRO A 418 -11.42 -2.14 4.68
N GLY A 419 -12.70 -2.37 5.02
CA GLY A 419 -13.76 -1.36 5.00
C GLY A 419 -14.67 -1.54 3.79
N PRO A 420 -14.30 -1.05 2.58
CA PRO A 420 -15.15 -1.12 1.39
C PRO A 420 -15.48 -2.55 0.96
N GLU A 421 -14.49 -3.46 0.93
CA GLU A 421 -14.66 -4.81 0.36
C GLU A 421 -14.84 -5.90 1.42
N ILE A 422 -14.43 -5.64 2.67
CA ILE A 422 -14.57 -6.57 3.79
C ILE A 422 -14.75 -5.80 5.10
N LEU A 423 -15.67 -6.27 5.95
CA LEU A 423 -15.72 -5.88 7.36
C LEU A 423 -14.71 -6.72 8.15
N PRO A 424 -13.56 -6.14 8.57
CA PRO A 424 -12.53 -6.90 9.27
C PRO A 424 -13.09 -7.45 10.58
N TYR A 425 -12.74 -8.70 10.90
CA TYR A 425 -13.15 -9.42 12.09
C TYR A 425 -14.62 -9.18 12.44
N ARG A 426 -15.54 -9.45 11.49
CA ARG A 426 -16.99 -9.16 11.60
C ARG A 426 -17.63 -9.50 12.95
N ARG A 427 -17.16 -10.55 13.62
CA ARG A 427 -17.65 -10.95 14.97
C ARG A 427 -17.17 -10.03 16.10
N ILE A 428 -15.99 -9.43 15.96
CA ILE A 428 -15.36 -8.54 16.94
C ILE A 428 -15.77 -7.08 16.67
N PHE A 429 -15.75 -6.65 15.41
CA PHE A 429 -16.04 -5.27 15.00
C PHE A 429 -17.46 -5.07 14.46
N PHE A 430 -18.43 -5.85 14.94
CA PHE A 430 -19.84 -5.75 14.53
C PHE A 430 -20.43 -4.33 14.73
N PHE A 431 -19.92 -3.58 15.71
CA PHE A 431 -20.34 -2.20 15.99
C PHE A 431 -19.91 -1.19 14.92
N LEU A 432 -18.99 -1.56 14.02
CA LEU A 432 -18.60 -0.75 12.85
C LEU A 432 -19.59 -0.89 11.69
N LYS A 433 -20.62 -1.75 11.78
CA LYS A 433 -21.60 -1.96 10.71
C LYS A 433 -22.24 -0.64 10.22
N PRO A 434 -22.72 0.27 11.08
CA PRO A 434 -23.29 1.55 10.62
C PRO A 434 -22.28 2.48 9.96
N LEU A 435 -20.99 2.33 10.30
CA LEU A 435 -19.92 3.07 9.65
C LEU A 435 -19.67 2.50 8.25
N ILE A 436 -19.58 1.18 8.10
CA ILE A 436 -19.36 0.52 6.80
C ILE A 436 -20.53 0.76 5.84
N ASP A 437 -21.77 0.71 6.34
CA ASP A 437 -22.95 1.02 5.54
C ASP A 437 -22.90 2.47 5.00
N LYS A 438 -22.33 3.42 5.76
CA LYS A 438 -22.11 4.81 5.33
C LYS A 438 -20.91 5.00 4.40
N LEU A 439 -20.01 4.03 4.33
CA LEU A 439 -18.85 4.01 3.43
C LEU A 439 -19.17 3.32 2.10
N GLU A 440 -20.46 3.02 1.85
CA GLU A 440 -20.91 2.15 0.74
C GLU A 440 -20.20 0.79 0.72
N GLY A 441 -19.60 0.40 1.85
CA GLY A 441 -18.86 -0.83 1.99
C GLY A 441 -19.79 -2.01 2.22
N THR A 442 -19.29 -3.22 1.98
CA THR A 442 -20.11 -4.41 2.15
C THR A 442 -19.94 -5.06 3.53
N THR A 443 -21.04 -5.13 4.28
CA THR A 443 -21.07 -5.82 5.59
C THR A 443 -21.04 -7.35 5.47
N ALA A 444 -21.42 -7.88 4.30
CA ALA A 444 -21.26 -9.29 3.97
C ALA A 444 -19.82 -9.61 3.53
N GLY A 445 -19.08 -8.63 2.99
CA GLY A 445 -17.84 -8.88 2.27
C GLY A 445 -18.09 -9.19 0.79
N VAL A 446 -17.02 -9.21 0.00
CA VAL A 446 -17.01 -9.80 -1.35
C VAL A 446 -16.40 -11.21 -1.31
N GLY A 447 -16.87 -12.08 -2.19
CA GLY A 447 -16.34 -13.43 -2.35
C GLY A 447 -14.90 -13.40 -2.85
N THR A 448 -14.10 -14.36 -2.38
CA THR A 448 -12.68 -14.49 -2.73
C THR A 448 -12.37 -15.90 -3.23
N GLN A 449 -11.24 -16.10 -3.90
CA GLN A 449 -10.73 -17.44 -4.17
C GLN A 449 -9.59 -17.82 -3.20
N PRO A 450 -9.45 -19.10 -2.82
CA PRO A 450 -8.43 -19.55 -1.88
C PRO A 450 -7.00 -19.32 -2.39
N GLU A 451 -6.78 -19.53 -3.69
CA GLU A 451 -5.47 -19.38 -4.30
C GLU A 451 -5.55 -18.52 -5.54
N ARG A 452 -4.63 -17.57 -5.69
CA ARG A 452 -4.45 -16.83 -6.93
C ARG A 452 -4.21 -17.74 -8.15
N SER A 453 -4.70 -17.38 -9.33
CA SER A 453 -4.51 -18.11 -10.59
C SER A 453 -4.04 -17.18 -11.70
N VAL A 454 -3.57 -17.74 -12.81
CA VAL A 454 -3.09 -16.99 -13.98
C VAL A 454 -4.07 -17.18 -15.14
N MET A 455 -4.14 -16.19 -16.02
CA MET A 455 -4.86 -16.32 -17.30
C MET A 455 -3.86 -16.78 -18.36
N SER A 456 -4.20 -17.83 -19.10
CA SER A 456 -3.31 -18.49 -20.05
C SER A 456 -3.83 -18.35 -21.48
N SER A 457 -2.95 -18.08 -22.44
CA SER A 457 -3.27 -18.16 -23.87
C SER A 457 -2.04 -18.63 -24.66
N ASP A 458 -2.19 -18.74 -25.97
CA ASP A 458 -1.10 -18.91 -26.93
C ASP A 458 -0.07 -17.76 -26.92
N ALA A 459 -0.49 -16.56 -26.54
CA ALA A 459 0.40 -15.40 -26.37
C ALA A 459 1.21 -15.45 -25.06
N GLY A 460 0.74 -16.18 -24.06
CA GLY A 460 1.46 -16.40 -22.80
C GLY A 460 0.55 -16.42 -21.58
N LYS A 461 1.17 -16.44 -20.41
CA LYS A 461 0.46 -16.45 -19.12
C LYS A 461 0.59 -15.11 -18.41
N VAL A 462 -0.51 -14.55 -17.94
CA VAL A 462 -0.53 -13.25 -17.25
C VAL A 462 -1.13 -13.37 -15.86
N ALA A 463 -0.61 -12.57 -14.92
CA ALA A 463 -1.16 -12.42 -13.58
C ALA A 463 -2.25 -11.31 -13.59
N PRO A 464 -3.53 -11.63 -13.35
CA PRO A 464 -4.59 -10.63 -13.28
C PRO A 464 -4.64 -9.99 -11.87
N ALA A 465 -3.68 -9.13 -11.55
CA ALA A 465 -3.62 -8.49 -10.24
C ALA A 465 -4.64 -7.36 -10.16
N ILE A 466 -5.61 -7.46 -9.25
CA ILE A 466 -6.66 -6.45 -9.12
C ILE A 466 -6.29 -5.47 -8.00
N CYS A 467 -6.00 -4.22 -8.40
CA CYS A 467 -5.85 -3.07 -7.52
C CYS A 467 -4.90 -3.36 -6.35
N TYR A 468 -5.45 -3.39 -5.14
CA TYR A 468 -4.78 -3.59 -3.86
C TYR A 468 -3.91 -4.85 -3.79
N GLU A 469 -4.21 -5.90 -4.57
CA GLU A 469 -3.39 -7.13 -4.65
C GLU A 469 -1.94 -6.87 -5.06
N SER A 470 -1.71 -5.86 -5.91
CA SER A 470 -0.38 -5.55 -6.43
C SER A 470 0.58 -5.01 -5.36
N VAL A 471 0.06 -4.48 -4.24
CA VAL A 471 0.87 -3.93 -3.15
C VAL A 471 1.49 -5.02 -2.27
N PHE A 472 0.99 -6.27 -2.35
CA PHE A 472 1.49 -7.39 -1.54
C PHE A 472 2.57 -8.20 -2.27
N GLY A 473 3.85 -7.93 -1.97
CA GLY A 473 4.99 -8.54 -2.66
C GLY A 473 4.98 -10.07 -2.68
N GLU A 474 4.99 -10.71 -1.50
CA GLU A 474 4.97 -12.18 -1.43
C GLU A 474 3.68 -12.78 -2.00
N TYR A 475 2.55 -12.05 -1.94
CA TYR A 475 1.34 -12.50 -2.62
C TYR A 475 1.59 -12.57 -4.15
N VAL A 476 2.11 -11.51 -4.76
CA VAL A 476 2.39 -11.47 -6.21
C VAL A 476 3.30 -12.62 -6.66
N THR A 477 4.28 -13.03 -5.84
CA THR A 477 5.19 -14.15 -6.18
C THR A 477 4.48 -15.45 -6.55
N GLY A 478 3.27 -15.71 -6.03
CA GLY A 478 2.59 -16.97 -6.34
C GLY A 478 1.86 -16.99 -7.69
N TYR A 479 1.54 -15.84 -8.29
CA TYR A 479 1.19 -15.84 -9.71
C TYR A 479 2.40 -16.29 -10.54
N ILE A 480 3.58 -15.83 -10.15
CA ILE A 480 4.83 -16.13 -10.86
C ILE A 480 5.18 -17.61 -10.71
N ARG A 481 5.03 -18.19 -9.51
CA ARG A 481 5.16 -19.63 -9.29
C ARG A 481 4.14 -20.45 -10.07
N LYS A 482 2.97 -19.89 -10.39
CA LYS A 482 1.96 -20.49 -11.28
C LYS A 482 2.23 -20.24 -12.77
N GLY A 483 3.37 -19.63 -13.09
CA GLY A 483 3.87 -19.48 -14.45
C GLY A 483 3.50 -18.16 -15.14
N ALA A 484 2.99 -17.15 -14.42
CA ALA A 484 2.77 -15.83 -15.01
C ALA A 484 4.09 -15.26 -15.56
N GLN A 485 4.04 -14.77 -16.79
CA GLN A 485 5.17 -14.20 -17.53
C GLN A 485 5.14 -12.66 -17.59
N ALA A 486 3.97 -12.06 -17.33
CA ALA A 486 3.76 -10.64 -17.12
C ALA A 486 2.68 -10.41 -16.04
N ILE A 487 2.62 -9.20 -15.49
CA ILE A 487 1.61 -8.81 -14.50
C ILE A 487 0.69 -7.77 -15.11
N PHE A 488 -0.61 -8.02 -15.13
CA PHE A 488 -1.61 -7.06 -15.56
C PHE A 488 -2.29 -6.50 -14.32
N ILE A 489 -2.05 -5.23 -14.03
CA ILE A 489 -2.66 -4.52 -12.91
C ILE A 489 -3.89 -3.79 -13.42
N MET A 490 -5.05 -4.16 -12.90
CA MET A 490 -6.33 -3.50 -13.19
C MET A 490 -6.75 -2.76 -11.93
N THR A 491 -6.93 -1.44 -12.00
CA THR A 491 -7.18 -0.63 -10.80
C THR A 491 -8.15 0.51 -11.03
N ASN A 492 -8.79 0.98 -9.96
CA ASN A 492 -9.55 2.22 -9.94
C ASN A 492 -8.96 3.17 -8.89
N ASP A 493 -8.01 4.00 -9.31
CA ASP A 493 -7.26 4.89 -8.42
C ASP A 493 -7.91 6.28 -8.26
N GLY A 494 -9.08 6.51 -8.88
CA GLY A 494 -9.80 7.79 -8.79
C GLY A 494 -10.26 8.14 -7.37
N TRP A 495 -10.42 7.13 -6.50
CA TRP A 495 -10.86 7.29 -5.11
C TRP A 495 -9.95 8.14 -4.23
N TRP A 496 -8.73 8.43 -4.67
CA TRP A 496 -7.73 9.17 -3.90
C TRP A 496 -7.50 10.59 -4.42
N ASP A 497 -8.29 11.03 -5.41
CA ASP A 497 -8.12 12.29 -6.13
C ASP A 497 -6.73 12.39 -6.79
N ASN A 498 -6.39 13.56 -7.36
CA ASN A 498 -5.05 13.81 -7.89
C ASN A 498 -4.01 14.08 -6.78
N THR A 499 -3.79 13.10 -5.91
CA THR A 499 -2.90 13.18 -4.75
C THR A 499 -1.93 11.98 -4.69
N ALA A 500 -1.25 11.80 -3.55
CA ALA A 500 -0.18 10.82 -3.42
C ALA A 500 -0.62 9.36 -3.56
N GLY A 501 -1.86 9.00 -3.25
CA GLY A 501 -2.29 7.60 -3.24
C GLY A 501 -2.03 6.87 -4.57
N HIS A 502 -2.51 7.43 -5.69
CA HIS A 502 -2.38 6.77 -7.00
C HIS A 502 -0.93 6.71 -7.51
N ARG A 503 -0.12 7.71 -7.16
CA ARG A 503 1.29 7.78 -7.51
C ARG A 503 2.13 6.81 -6.67
N GLN A 504 1.88 6.75 -5.36
CA GLN A 504 2.46 5.73 -4.48
C GLN A 504 2.10 4.32 -4.98
N HIS A 505 0.85 4.08 -5.36
CA HIS A 505 0.39 2.80 -5.91
C HIS A 505 1.12 2.42 -7.21
N LEU A 506 1.31 3.37 -8.13
CA LEU A 506 2.11 3.18 -9.34
C LEU A 506 3.57 2.83 -9.01
N HIS A 507 4.22 3.54 -8.08
CA HIS A 507 5.59 3.26 -7.69
C HIS A 507 5.72 1.88 -7.02
N PHE A 508 4.73 1.43 -6.24
CA PHE A 508 4.74 0.08 -5.68
C PHE A 508 4.68 -1.02 -6.74
N ALA A 509 4.05 -0.76 -7.89
CA ALA A 509 4.12 -1.69 -9.02
C ALA A 509 5.56 -1.82 -9.56
N SER A 510 6.37 -0.76 -9.51
CA SER A 510 7.79 -0.82 -9.88
C SER A 510 8.59 -1.76 -8.96
N LEU A 511 8.27 -1.80 -7.66
CA LEU A 511 8.84 -2.78 -6.73
C LEU A 511 8.52 -4.21 -7.15
N ARG A 512 7.27 -4.49 -7.53
CA ARG A 512 6.84 -5.81 -8.00
C ARG A 512 7.57 -6.24 -9.26
N ALA A 513 7.79 -5.31 -10.18
CA ALA A 513 8.51 -5.58 -11.41
C ALA A 513 9.96 -6.03 -11.12
N ILE A 514 10.66 -5.33 -10.22
CA ILE A 514 12.03 -5.66 -9.79
C ILE A 514 12.07 -6.99 -9.06
N GLU A 515 11.22 -7.15 -8.05
CA GLU A 515 11.15 -8.33 -7.20
C GLU A 515 10.94 -9.63 -7.98
N THR A 516 10.22 -9.55 -9.10
CA THR A 516 9.81 -10.71 -9.88
C THR A 516 10.44 -10.79 -11.28
N ARG A 517 11.16 -9.74 -11.71
CA ARG A 517 11.61 -9.54 -13.10
C ARG A 517 10.50 -9.72 -14.13
N ARG A 518 9.30 -9.21 -13.81
CA ARG A 518 8.13 -9.22 -14.71
C ARG A 518 7.85 -7.82 -15.20
N ALA A 519 7.60 -7.71 -16.49
CA ALA A 519 7.00 -6.50 -17.03
C ALA A 519 5.54 -6.41 -16.60
N ILE A 520 5.04 -5.17 -16.50
CA ILE A 520 3.70 -4.87 -16.01
C ILE A 520 2.96 -4.03 -17.06
N ALA A 521 1.73 -4.41 -17.36
CA ALA A 521 0.76 -3.54 -18.01
C ALA A 521 -0.25 -3.08 -16.95
N ARG A 522 -0.33 -1.77 -16.71
CA ARG A 522 -1.18 -1.20 -15.65
C ARG A 522 -2.28 -0.36 -16.27
N SER A 523 -3.53 -0.81 -16.14
CA SER A 523 -4.74 -0.12 -16.57
C SER A 523 -5.47 0.47 -15.37
N ALA A 524 -5.52 1.80 -15.29
CA ALA A 524 -6.30 2.54 -14.30
C ALA A 524 -7.58 3.10 -14.92
N ASN A 525 -8.71 3.05 -14.21
CA ASN A 525 -9.92 3.75 -14.60
C ASN A 525 -9.67 5.27 -14.65
N THR A 526 -9.31 5.82 -13.49
CA THR A 526 -8.81 7.17 -13.25
C THR A 526 -7.53 6.99 -12.44
N GLY A 527 -6.48 7.76 -12.72
CA GLY A 527 -5.13 7.52 -12.19
C GLY A 527 -4.07 7.58 -13.29
N ILE A 528 -2.99 6.82 -13.15
CA ILE A 528 -1.91 6.72 -14.13
C ILE A 528 -1.85 5.31 -14.72
N SER A 529 -2.26 5.15 -15.96
CA SER A 529 -1.99 3.94 -16.74
C SER A 529 -0.57 4.00 -17.30
N ALA A 530 0.13 2.86 -17.35
CA ALA A 530 1.52 2.80 -17.79
C ALA A 530 1.94 1.36 -18.12
N PHE A 531 3.08 1.25 -18.78
CA PHE A 531 3.87 0.01 -18.79
C PHE A 531 5.03 0.14 -17.81
N ILE A 532 5.44 -0.96 -17.18
CA ILE A 532 6.62 -0.99 -16.31
C ILE A 532 7.50 -2.14 -16.76
N ASN A 533 8.78 -1.87 -17.01
CA ASN A 533 9.69 -2.90 -17.48
C ASN A 533 10.26 -3.76 -16.34
N GLN A 534 11.08 -4.76 -16.68
CA GLN A 534 11.65 -5.70 -15.69
C GLN A 534 12.67 -5.08 -14.72
N ARG A 535 13.14 -3.85 -15.00
CA ARG A 535 13.98 -3.06 -14.08
C ARG A 535 13.15 -2.16 -13.17
N GLY A 536 11.84 -2.07 -13.36
CA GLY A 536 10.96 -1.17 -12.63
C GLY A 536 10.87 0.24 -13.24
N ASP A 537 11.37 0.46 -14.46
CA ASP A 537 11.23 1.73 -15.15
C ASP A 537 9.78 1.91 -15.62
N ILE A 538 9.17 3.04 -15.27
CA ILE A 538 7.81 3.40 -15.71
C ILE A 538 7.90 3.99 -17.13
N LEU A 539 7.20 3.36 -18.07
CA LEU A 539 7.17 3.69 -19.48
C LEU A 539 5.76 4.18 -19.89
N GLN A 540 5.71 5.22 -20.69
CA GLN A 540 4.46 5.82 -21.19
C GLN A 540 3.39 6.11 -20.10
N PRO A 541 3.73 6.77 -18.98
CA PRO A 541 2.72 7.12 -17.99
C PRO A 541 1.69 8.10 -18.57
N THR A 542 0.41 7.77 -18.47
CA THR A 542 -0.68 8.68 -18.83
C THR A 542 -0.84 9.80 -17.80
N ARG A 543 -1.59 10.85 -18.14
CA ARG A 543 -1.93 11.89 -17.18
C ARG A 543 -3.14 11.47 -16.34
N TYR A 544 -3.19 12.00 -15.12
CA TYR A 544 -4.39 11.94 -14.30
C TYR A 544 -5.52 12.75 -14.96
N ASN A 545 -6.75 12.26 -14.87
CA ASN A 545 -7.96 12.90 -15.41
C ASN A 545 -8.00 13.04 -16.94
N GLU A 546 -7.50 12.05 -17.68
CA GLU A 546 -7.48 12.05 -19.16
C GLU A 546 -8.02 10.72 -19.73
N PRO A 547 -9.05 10.73 -20.61
CA PRO A 547 -9.49 9.53 -21.32
C PRO A 547 -8.53 9.22 -22.49
N VAL A 548 -7.79 8.10 -22.39
CA VAL A 548 -6.74 7.75 -23.36
C VAL A 548 -6.54 6.24 -23.43
N ALA A 549 -6.01 5.76 -24.56
CA ALA A 549 -5.44 4.42 -24.67
C ALA A 549 -3.99 4.53 -25.15
N ILE A 550 -3.11 3.72 -24.56
CA ILE A 550 -1.69 3.64 -24.90
C ILE A 550 -1.34 2.24 -25.39
N LYS A 551 -0.35 2.16 -26.28
CA LYS A 551 0.14 0.91 -26.86
C LYS A 551 1.62 0.77 -26.57
N GLY A 552 2.04 -0.41 -26.12
CA GLY A 552 3.43 -0.66 -25.75
C GLY A 552 3.82 -2.12 -25.87
N ALA A 553 5.09 -2.34 -26.20
CA ALA A 553 5.71 -3.64 -26.21
C ALA A 553 6.28 -3.96 -24.82
N ILE A 554 5.90 -5.10 -24.24
CA ILE A 554 6.45 -5.59 -22.98
C ILE A 554 6.98 -7.01 -23.14
N ARG A 555 8.00 -7.38 -22.35
CA ARG A 555 8.61 -8.71 -22.45
C ARG A 555 8.05 -9.69 -21.42
N PHE A 556 7.50 -10.79 -21.94
CA PHE A 556 7.00 -11.92 -21.18
C PHE A 556 8.17 -12.81 -20.76
N ASN A 557 8.52 -12.76 -19.48
CA ASN A 557 9.68 -13.41 -18.89
C ASN A 557 9.26 -14.59 -18.03
N ASP A 558 9.93 -15.73 -18.13
CA ASP A 558 9.69 -16.92 -17.33
C ASP A 558 10.73 -17.12 -16.20
N ALA A 559 11.81 -16.34 -16.20
CA ALA A 559 12.86 -16.43 -15.17
C ALA A 559 12.29 -16.26 -13.76
N VAL A 560 12.83 -17.02 -12.80
CA VAL A 560 12.38 -17.00 -11.41
C VAL A 560 13.46 -16.36 -10.54
N THR A 561 13.12 -15.26 -9.87
CA THR A 561 14.04 -14.59 -8.94
C THR A 561 14.15 -15.36 -7.62
N PHE A 562 15.19 -15.05 -6.84
CA PHE A 562 15.32 -15.63 -5.50
C PHE A 562 14.15 -15.21 -4.61
N TYR A 563 13.69 -13.96 -4.69
CA TYR A 563 12.52 -13.50 -3.94
C TYR A 563 11.25 -14.25 -4.34
N VAL A 564 11.06 -14.58 -5.62
CA VAL A 564 9.93 -15.44 -6.03
C VAL A 564 10.01 -16.82 -5.38
N LEU A 565 11.21 -17.41 -5.21
CA LEU A 565 11.33 -18.72 -4.56
C LEU A 565 11.09 -18.65 -3.04
N TRP A 566 11.71 -17.68 -2.37
CA TRP A 566 11.83 -17.66 -0.91
C TRP A 566 10.95 -16.64 -0.21
N GLY A 567 10.33 -15.72 -0.94
CA GLY A 567 9.44 -14.68 -0.43
C GLY A 567 10.03 -13.87 0.72
N ASP A 568 9.19 -13.52 1.70
CA ASP A 568 9.51 -12.65 2.83
C ASP A 568 10.36 -13.35 3.93
N THR A 569 11.47 -13.99 3.56
CA THR A 569 12.32 -14.76 4.49
C THR A 569 12.90 -13.90 5.61
N ILE A 570 13.34 -12.67 5.30
CA ILE A 570 13.87 -11.73 6.32
C ILE A 570 12.81 -11.43 7.39
N ALA A 571 11.55 -11.28 6.98
CA ALA A 571 10.46 -11.02 7.88
C ALA A 571 10.12 -12.22 8.77
N ARG A 572 10.18 -13.44 8.22
CA ARG A 572 10.04 -14.70 8.99
C ARG A 572 11.15 -14.87 10.02
N ILE A 573 12.41 -14.60 9.66
CA ILE A 573 13.54 -14.62 10.60
C ILE A 573 13.34 -13.58 11.69
N SER A 574 12.87 -12.38 11.33
CA SER A 574 12.57 -11.31 12.27
C SER A 574 11.46 -11.69 13.25
N LEU A 575 10.40 -12.35 12.77
CA LEU A 575 9.31 -12.87 13.60
C LEU A 575 9.82 -13.90 14.61
N PHE A 576 10.65 -14.84 14.16
CA PHE A 576 11.28 -15.81 15.05
C PHE A 576 12.16 -15.11 16.11
N ALA A 577 13.03 -14.18 15.69
CA ALA A 577 13.86 -13.41 16.61
C ALA A 577 13.04 -12.62 17.63
N SER A 578 11.92 -12.02 17.20
CA SER A 578 11.00 -11.30 18.08
C SER A 578 10.43 -12.17 19.18
N ILE A 579 9.99 -13.40 18.84
CA ILE A 579 9.47 -14.36 19.83
C ILE A 579 10.55 -14.67 20.88
N ILE A 580 11.78 -14.99 20.44
CA ILE A 580 12.89 -15.30 21.34
C ILE A 580 13.25 -14.11 22.24
N LEU A 581 13.26 -12.88 21.69
CA LEU A 581 13.57 -11.67 22.44
C LEU A 581 12.49 -11.33 23.48
N LEU A 582 11.21 -11.52 23.15
CA LEU A 582 10.10 -11.34 24.09
C LEU A 582 10.18 -12.36 25.24
N LEU A 583 10.43 -13.64 24.94
CA LEU A 583 10.61 -14.69 25.95
C LEU A 583 11.79 -14.38 26.88
N ASN A 584 12.95 -14.01 26.32
CA ASN A 584 14.13 -13.64 27.11
C ASN A 584 13.87 -12.39 27.97
N THR A 585 13.17 -11.39 27.42
CA THR A 585 12.75 -10.19 28.17
C THR A 585 11.88 -10.58 29.36
N PHE A 586 10.88 -11.43 29.15
CA PHE A 586 9.97 -11.89 30.20
C PHE A 586 10.69 -12.68 31.29
N VAL A 587 11.57 -13.63 30.93
CA VAL A 587 12.35 -14.40 31.91
C VAL A 587 13.23 -13.47 32.76
N ARG A 588 13.94 -12.53 32.12
CA ARG A 588 14.80 -11.59 32.84
C ARG A 588 14.04 -10.60 33.70
N SER A 589 12.83 -10.17 33.30
CA SER A 589 12.03 -9.29 34.13
C SER A 589 11.61 -9.97 35.43
N ARG A 590 11.25 -11.27 35.35
CA ARG A 590 10.93 -12.07 36.55
C ARG A 590 12.12 -12.38 37.44
N MET A 591 13.32 -12.47 36.86
CA MET A 591 14.54 -12.68 37.65
C MET A 591 15.01 -11.43 38.38
N LYS A 592 14.78 -10.22 37.82
CA LYS A 592 15.12 -8.94 38.48
C LYS A 592 14.15 -8.56 39.61
N GLU A 593 12.95 -9.14 39.64
CA GLU A 593 11.96 -8.96 40.72
C GLU A 593 12.24 -9.84 41.95
N LYS A 594 13.19 -10.78 41.87
CA LYS A 594 13.77 -11.52 42.99
C LYS A 594 15.11 -10.93 43.36
#